data_AF-A0A914BQV7-F1
#
_entry.id   AF-A0A914BQV7-F1
#
_cell.length_a   1.000
_cell.length_b   1.000
_cell.length_c   1.000
_cell.angle_alpha   90.00
_cell.angle_beta   90.00
_cell.angle_gamma   90.00
#
_symmetry.space_group_name_H-M   'P 1'
#
loop_
_entity.id
_entity.type
_entity.pdbx_description
1 polymer ?
#
loop_
_entity_poly.entity_id
_entity_poly.type
_entity_poly.pdbx_seq_one_letter_code
_entity_poly.pdbx_strand_id
1 'polypeptide(L)'
;MLSFTVLKKENCPKSISSLPNYSQWFRERFKPNIKLFLDKLDADNIRNLSFYELPFGFKNEKHDFMKSLLLHNNFKNPSLSLRREKQCISCAVVGSGGILNGSRAGREIDAHDLVFRLNAAVTYGKHAEDVGRRTDFYMFFPESAHLYGFMDKNVTLLYTMYKTFDVEYAAEILNINRQRKSQKADPERLKIIHPDFFRYVFAKFLDAKSMKPTTGAVVVMLAVHLCDSVTIYGFGYDPKFSMHYYDSAFIKRTYRSTWTHDVENEKKLWDTLHNEGVIRFFKRDVV
;
A
#
# COMPACT_ATOMS: atom_id res chain seq x y z
N MET A 1 -33.64 6.12 -5.14
CA MET A 1 -33.02 6.01 -3.80
C MET A 1 -33.01 4.55 -3.40
N LEU A 2 -31.87 3.86 -3.52
CA LEU A 2 -31.69 2.53 -2.95
C LEU A 2 -30.83 2.69 -1.70
N SER A 3 -31.49 2.65 -0.55
CA SER A 3 -30.85 2.63 0.76
C SER A 3 -30.12 1.30 0.93
N PHE A 4 -28.80 1.32 0.86
CA PHE A 4 -27.99 0.17 1.26
C PHE A 4 -27.86 0.20 2.78
N THR A 5 -28.79 -0.46 3.47
CA THR A 5 -28.65 -0.77 4.88
C THR A 5 -27.54 -1.82 5.00
N VAL A 6 -26.33 -1.39 5.35
CA VAL A 6 -25.26 -2.31 5.76
C VAL A 6 -25.73 -2.99 7.03
N LEU A 7 -26.04 -4.29 6.93
CA LEU A 7 -26.28 -5.15 8.10
C LEU A 7 -25.02 -5.10 8.98
N LYS A 8 -25.08 -4.33 10.07
CA LYS A 8 -24.10 -4.38 11.17
C LYS A 8 -24.15 -5.80 11.76
N LYS A 9 -23.15 -6.63 11.47
CA LYS A 9 -22.86 -7.82 12.28
C LYS A 9 -21.85 -7.42 13.36
N GLU A 10 -22.27 -7.46 14.62
CA GLU A 10 -21.66 -6.90 15.84
C GLU A 10 -20.33 -7.52 16.35
N ASN A 11 -19.49 -8.15 15.55
CA ASN A 11 -18.51 -9.11 16.11
C ASN A 11 -17.02 -8.74 15.92
N CYS A 12 -16.69 -7.46 15.76
CA CYS A 12 -15.32 -6.97 15.92
C CYS A 12 -15.28 -5.85 16.98
N PRO A 13 -15.16 -6.18 18.28
CA PRO A 13 -15.38 -5.22 19.36
C PRO A 13 -14.39 -4.03 19.35
N LYS A 14 -13.24 -4.17 18.68
CA LYS A 14 -12.30 -3.07 18.37
C LYS A 14 -11.80 -3.21 16.93
N SER A 15 -12.55 -2.66 15.98
CA SER A 15 -12.10 -2.49 14.59
C SER A 15 -11.58 -1.08 14.34
N ILE A 16 -10.69 -0.91 13.36
CA ILE A 16 -10.25 0.42 12.90
C ILE A 16 -11.44 1.33 12.55
N SER A 17 -12.50 0.78 11.97
CA SER A 17 -13.73 1.52 11.65
C SER A 17 -14.49 2.05 12.88
N SER A 18 -14.29 1.44 14.06
CA SER A 18 -14.88 1.87 15.33
C SER A 18 -14.01 2.85 16.11
N LEU A 19 -12.70 2.92 15.82
CA LEU A 19 -11.74 3.78 16.52
C LEU A 19 -12.08 5.28 16.49
N PRO A 20 -12.67 5.84 15.42
CA PRO A 20 -13.13 7.21 15.44
C PRO A 20 -14.04 7.52 16.62
N ASN A 21 -14.76 6.54 17.21
CA ASN A 21 -15.60 6.78 18.39
C ASN A 21 -14.81 7.08 19.67
N TYR A 22 -13.55 6.66 19.75
CA TYR A 22 -12.75 6.68 20.98
C TYR A 22 -11.46 7.51 20.86
N SER A 23 -10.93 7.72 19.64
CA SER A 23 -9.77 8.56 19.37
C SER A 23 -10.20 9.83 18.64
N GLN A 24 -10.10 10.99 19.28
CA GLN A 24 -10.34 12.29 18.62
C GLN A 24 -9.32 12.53 17.50
N TRP A 25 -8.04 12.26 17.76
CA TRP A 25 -6.96 12.46 16.79
C TRP A 25 -7.22 11.70 15.49
N PHE A 26 -7.67 10.44 15.61
CA PHE A 26 -7.99 9.61 14.46
C PHE A 26 -9.30 10.03 13.81
N ARG A 27 -10.34 10.39 14.59
CA ARG A 27 -11.64 10.86 14.09
C ARG A 27 -11.51 12.06 13.16
N GLU A 28 -10.63 13.01 13.49
CA GLU A 28 -10.41 14.24 12.70
C GLU A 28 -9.68 13.98 11.36
N ARG A 29 -9.02 12.82 11.24
CA ARG A 29 -8.17 12.47 10.09
C ARG A 29 -8.79 11.39 9.22
N PHE A 30 -9.43 10.39 9.81
CA PHE A 30 -9.94 9.22 9.12
C PHE A 30 -11.18 9.56 8.29
N LYS A 31 -11.13 9.30 6.98
CA LYS A 31 -12.26 9.47 6.07
C LYS A 31 -12.86 8.10 5.73
N PRO A 32 -14.00 7.70 6.33
CA PRO A 32 -14.65 6.45 5.97
C PRO A 32 -15.08 6.47 4.49
N ASN A 33 -15.02 5.32 3.84
CA ASN A 33 -15.44 5.12 2.44
C ASN A 33 -14.72 6.02 1.42
N ILE A 34 -13.49 6.47 1.72
CA ILE A 34 -12.65 7.10 0.70
C ILE A 34 -12.35 6.11 -0.45
N LYS A 35 -12.45 6.58 -1.69
CA LYS A 35 -12.14 5.79 -2.87
C LYS A 35 -10.64 5.47 -2.90
N LEU A 36 -10.29 4.18 -2.86
CA LEU A 36 -8.90 3.72 -2.75
C LEU A 36 -8.24 3.49 -4.11
N PHE A 37 -9.01 3.07 -5.11
CA PHE A 37 -8.51 2.67 -6.42
C PHE A 37 -9.24 3.42 -7.54
N LEU A 38 -8.53 3.69 -8.62
CA LEU A 38 -9.13 4.17 -9.87
C LEU A 38 -10.04 3.11 -10.46
N ASP A 39 -11.09 3.53 -11.13
CA ASP A 39 -11.97 2.71 -11.95
C ASP A 39 -12.46 3.45 -13.20
N LYS A 40 -13.29 2.78 -14.01
CA LYS A 40 -13.83 3.34 -15.24
C LYS A 40 -14.64 4.63 -15.05
N LEU A 41 -15.23 4.87 -13.87
CA LEU A 41 -16.04 6.06 -13.60
C LEU A 41 -15.16 7.31 -13.44
N ASP A 42 -13.86 7.13 -13.17
CA ASP A 42 -12.91 8.23 -13.08
C ASP A 42 -12.55 8.81 -14.46
N ALA A 43 -12.81 8.07 -15.54
CA ALA A 43 -12.57 8.55 -16.91
C ALA A 43 -13.42 9.79 -17.23
N ASP A 44 -14.67 9.85 -16.74
CA ASP A 44 -15.57 10.97 -16.95
C ASP A 44 -15.11 12.23 -16.19
N ASN A 45 -14.44 12.02 -15.05
CA ASN A 45 -13.98 13.08 -14.14
C ASN A 45 -12.48 13.36 -14.25
N ILE A 46 -11.82 12.94 -15.34
CA ILE A 46 -10.35 13.04 -15.46
C ILE A 46 -9.84 14.47 -15.27
N ARG A 47 -10.61 15.48 -15.71
CA ARG A 47 -10.26 16.91 -15.56
C ARG A 47 -10.13 17.31 -14.09
N ASN A 48 -10.98 16.77 -13.21
CA ASN A 48 -10.92 17.05 -11.78
C ASN A 48 -9.70 16.40 -11.12
N LEU A 49 -9.21 15.29 -11.69
CA LEU A 49 -7.98 14.63 -11.26
C LEU A 49 -6.72 15.27 -11.86
N SER A 50 -6.83 16.28 -12.73
CA SER A 50 -5.69 16.90 -13.41
C SER A 50 -5.23 18.24 -12.81
N PHE A 51 -5.65 18.57 -11.58
CA PHE A 51 -5.17 19.79 -10.92
C PHE A 51 -3.73 19.64 -10.38
N TYR A 52 -3.37 18.43 -9.96
CA TYR A 52 -2.05 18.10 -9.39
C TYR A 52 -1.27 17.16 -10.30
N GLU A 53 0.06 17.15 -10.14
CA GLU A 53 0.95 16.20 -10.83
C GLU A 53 0.90 14.82 -10.16
N LEU A 54 1.46 13.81 -10.84
CA LEU A 54 1.61 12.46 -10.26
C LEU A 54 2.41 12.52 -8.95
N PRO A 55 2.06 11.73 -7.91
CA PRO A 55 0.96 10.76 -7.83
C PRO A 55 -0.38 11.37 -7.35
N PHE A 56 -0.45 12.70 -7.18
CA PHE A 56 -1.62 13.40 -6.63
C PHE A 56 -2.69 13.76 -7.66
N GLY A 57 -2.37 13.63 -8.94
CA GLY A 57 -3.26 13.82 -10.07
C GLY A 57 -2.57 13.54 -11.41
N PHE A 58 -3.15 14.05 -12.49
CA PHE A 58 -2.73 13.80 -13.88
C PHE A 58 -2.42 15.08 -14.68
N LYS A 59 -2.06 16.18 -14.02
CA LYS A 59 -1.90 17.51 -14.63
C LYS A 59 -1.06 17.52 -15.91
N ASN A 60 0.05 16.78 -15.93
CA ASN A 60 1.00 16.75 -17.04
C ASN A 60 0.78 15.56 -17.98
N GLU A 61 -0.22 14.72 -17.71
CA GLU A 61 -0.53 13.54 -18.51
C GLU A 61 -1.63 13.85 -19.54
N LYS A 62 -1.56 13.22 -20.72
CA LYS A 62 -2.58 13.43 -21.76
C LYS A 62 -3.93 12.87 -21.30
N HIS A 63 -4.93 13.73 -21.16
CA HIS A 63 -6.26 13.35 -20.68
C HIS A 63 -6.89 12.20 -21.48
N ASP A 64 -6.80 12.26 -22.82
CA ASP A 64 -7.36 11.21 -23.68
C ASP A 64 -6.64 9.87 -23.51
N PHE A 65 -5.34 9.91 -23.19
CA PHE A 65 -4.57 8.70 -22.88
C PHE A 65 -4.95 8.11 -21.52
N MET A 66 -5.13 8.95 -20.49
CA MET A 66 -5.61 8.49 -19.19
C MET A 66 -7.03 7.91 -19.29
N LYS A 67 -7.91 8.53 -20.08
CA LYS A 67 -9.26 8.00 -20.35
C LYS A 67 -9.19 6.66 -21.07
N SER A 68 -8.37 6.53 -22.11
CA SER A 68 -8.24 5.27 -22.85
C SER A 68 -7.69 4.16 -21.97
N LEU A 69 -6.77 4.49 -21.05
CA LEU A 69 -6.25 3.57 -20.03
C LEU A 69 -7.35 3.07 -19.09
N LEU A 70 -8.14 3.98 -18.50
CA LEU A 70 -9.19 3.64 -17.52
C LEU A 70 -10.40 2.92 -18.15
N LEU A 71 -10.67 3.17 -19.43
CA LEU A 71 -11.76 2.55 -20.19
C LEU A 71 -11.33 1.28 -20.93
N HIS A 72 -10.05 0.89 -20.85
CA HIS A 72 -9.54 -0.25 -21.59
C HIS A 72 -10.14 -1.57 -21.11
N ASN A 73 -10.51 -2.45 -22.06
CA ASN A 73 -11.16 -3.73 -21.75
C ASN A 73 -10.34 -4.67 -20.86
N ASN A 74 -9.00 -4.51 -20.83
CA ASN A 74 -8.12 -5.29 -19.96
C ASN A 74 -8.02 -4.72 -18.54
N PHE A 75 -8.44 -3.48 -18.30
CA PHE A 75 -8.50 -2.94 -16.94
C PHE A 75 -9.80 -3.39 -16.25
N LYS A 76 -9.83 -4.68 -15.87
CA LYS A 76 -11.03 -5.29 -15.26
C LYS A 76 -11.35 -4.72 -13.88
N ASN A 77 -10.31 -4.38 -13.12
CA ASN A 77 -10.40 -3.79 -11.78
C ASN A 77 -11.48 -4.46 -10.88
N PRO A 78 -11.49 -5.80 -10.75
CA PRO A 78 -12.58 -6.52 -10.09
C PRO A 78 -12.74 -6.14 -8.62
N SER A 79 -13.96 -6.07 -8.09
CA SER A 79 -14.19 -5.71 -6.68
C SER A 79 -13.40 -6.61 -5.72
N LEU A 80 -12.73 -6.01 -4.73
CA LEU A 80 -12.02 -6.77 -3.69
C LEU A 80 -13.02 -7.44 -2.75
N SER A 81 -13.26 -8.74 -2.95
CA SER A 81 -14.13 -9.53 -2.09
C SER A 81 -13.36 -10.02 -0.85
N LEU A 82 -12.98 -9.11 0.05
CA LEU A 82 -12.14 -9.45 1.21
C LEU A 82 -12.89 -10.19 2.33
N ARG A 83 -14.20 -9.97 2.44
CA ARG A 83 -15.04 -10.45 3.55
C ARG A 83 -15.71 -11.79 3.26
N ARG A 84 -15.09 -12.67 2.45
CA ARG A 84 -15.78 -13.84 1.90
C ARG A 84 -16.41 -14.74 2.96
N GLU A 85 -15.82 -14.90 4.15
CA GLU A 85 -16.42 -15.72 5.23
C GLU A 85 -16.06 -15.26 6.67
N LYS A 86 -15.11 -14.33 6.84
CA LYS A 86 -14.60 -13.93 8.16
C LYS A 86 -15.22 -12.65 8.70
N GLN A 87 -15.33 -12.60 10.02
CA GLN A 87 -16.05 -11.55 10.76
C GLN A 87 -15.16 -10.36 11.16
N CYS A 88 -13.85 -10.59 11.34
CA CYS A 88 -12.80 -9.58 11.46
C CYS A 88 -11.67 -9.95 10.49
N ILE A 89 -11.09 -8.97 9.81
CA ILE A 89 -9.93 -9.14 8.94
C ILE A 89 -8.70 -8.52 9.60
N SER A 90 -7.73 -9.36 9.92
CA SER A 90 -6.40 -8.98 10.40
C SER A 90 -5.41 -8.88 9.24
N CYS A 91 -4.59 -7.83 9.23
CA CYS A 91 -3.64 -7.57 8.16
C CYS A 91 -2.22 -7.37 8.68
N ALA A 92 -1.26 -8.05 8.05
CA ALA A 92 0.16 -7.78 8.20
C ALA A 92 0.66 -6.93 7.04
N VAL A 93 1.30 -5.80 7.32
CA VAL A 93 2.02 -5.01 6.32
C VAL A 93 3.51 -5.17 6.56
N VAL A 94 4.22 -5.74 5.58
CA VAL A 94 5.64 -6.10 5.70
C VAL A 94 6.49 -5.20 4.81
N GLY A 95 7.16 -4.23 5.44
CA GLY A 95 8.20 -3.41 4.84
C GLY A 95 9.53 -4.14 4.76
N SER A 96 10.55 -3.46 4.23
CA SER A 96 11.86 -4.06 3.97
C SER A 96 12.90 -3.82 5.06
N GLY A 97 12.58 -3.14 6.16
CA GLY A 97 13.56 -2.69 7.15
C GLY A 97 14.35 -3.81 7.82
N GLY A 98 15.64 -3.57 8.08
CA GLY A 98 16.57 -4.57 8.64
C GLY A 98 16.21 -5.11 10.02
N ILE A 99 15.31 -4.44 10.75
CA ILE A 99 14.75 -4.96 12.01
C ILE A 99 14.12 -6.35 11.85
N LEU A 100 13.75 -6.78 10.64
CA LEU A 100 13.23 -8.14 10.45
C LEU A 100 14.30 -9.23 10.44
N ASN A 101 15.56 -8.92 10.14
CA ASN A 101 16.61 -9.95 10.04
C ASN A 101 16.90 -10.62 11.40
N GLY A 102 16.64 -11.92 11.53
CA GLY A 102 16.74 -12.68 12.78
C GLY A 102 15.57 -12.47 13.75
N SER A 103 14.47 -11.83 13.31
CA SER A 103 13.30 -11.59 14.15
C SER A 103 12.41 -12.82 14.38
N ARG A 104 12.49 -13.82 13.50
CA ARG A 104 11.60 -15.01 13.46
C ARG A 104 10.10 -14.68 13.42
N ALA A 105 9.74 -13.47 12.99
CA ALA A 105 8.36 -13.01 12.94
C ALA A 105 7.52 -13.68 11.82
N GLY A 106 8.12 -14.52 10.97
CA GLY A 106 7.49 -15.02 9.75
C GLY A 106 6.23 -15.85 10.01
N ARG A 107 6.20 -16.68 11.06
CA ARG A 107 5.00 -17.45 11.44
C ARG A 107 3.85 -16.53 11.86
N GLU A 108 4.15 -15.46 12.59
CA GLU A 108 3.17 -14.49 13.05
C GLU A 108 2.62 -13.66 11.89
N ILE A 109 3.49 -13.25 10.96
CA ILE A 109 3.11 -12.57 9.72
C ILE A 109 2.15 -13.44 8.90
N ASP A 110 2.52 -14.70 8.64
CA ASP A 110 1.71 -15.62 7.84
C ASP A 110 0.41 -16.05 8.55
N ALA A 111 0.26 -15.79 9.86
CA ALA A 111 -0.96 -16.09 10.61
C ALA A 111 -2.07 -15.03 10.45
N HIS A 112 -1.77 -13.84 9.92
CA HIS A 112 -2.80 -12.82 9.62
C HIS A 112 -3.76 -13.32 8.53
N ASP A 113 -4.85 -12.59 8.26
CA ASP A 113 -5.78 -12.93 7.16
C ASP A 113 -5.28 -12.45 5.81
N LEU A 114 -4.67 -11.26 5.76
CA LEU A 114 -4.08 -10.68 4.55
C LEU A 114 -2.66 -10.21 4.83
N VAL A 115 -1.75 -10.46 3.88
CA VAL A 115 -0.36 -9.99 3.93
C VAL A 115 -0.08 -9.03 2.78
N PHE A 116 0.27 -7.80 3.12
CA PHE A 116 0.71 -6.77 2.19
C PHE A 116 2.23 -6.71 2.16
N ARG A 117 2.81 -6.69 0.97
CA ARG A 117 4.25 -6.49 0.75
C ARG A 117 4.50 -5.42 -0.30
N LEU A 118 5.73 -4.94 -0.34
CA LEU A 118 6.17 -3.92 -1.28
C LEU A 118 7.67 -4.03 -1.56
N ASN A 119 8.12 -3.37 -2.62
CA ASN A 119 9.53 -3.32 -3.03
C ASN A 119 10.12 -4.73 -3.27
N ALA A 120 11.36 -5.00 -2.86
CA ALA A 120 12.05 -6.27 -3.17
C ALA A 120 11.48 -7.52 -2.49
N ALA A 121 10.68 -7.38 -1.42
CA ALA A 121 9.89 -8.43 -0.76
C ALA A 121 10.48 -9.87 -0.82
N VAL A 122 11.74 -10.05 -0.43
CA VAL A 122 12.44 -11.34 -0.42
C VAL A 122 11.84 -12.25 0.67
N THR A 123 11.10 -13.29 0.26
CA THR A 123 10.30 -14.17 1.15
C THR A 123 10.77 -15.63 1.17
N TYR A 124 11.93 -15.90 0.60
CA TYR A 124 12.47 -17.25 0.40
C TYR A 124 13.83 -17.44 1.10
N GLY A 125 14.32 -18.68 1.09
CA GLY A 125 15.59 -19.04 1.72
C GLY A 125 15.59 -18.71 3.22
N LYS A 126 16.73 -18.20 3.71
CA LYS A 126 16.94 -17.85 5.12
C LYS A 126 15.97 -16.78 5.65
N HIS A 127 15.42 -15.94 4.77
CA HIS A 127 14.56 -14.82 5.19
C HIS A 127 13.14 -15.26 5.53
N ALA A 128 12.70 -16.44 5.06
CA ALA A 128 11.32 -16.87 5.23
C ALA A 128 10.93 -17.07 6.72
N GLU A 129 11.88 -17.43 7.59
CA GLU A 129 11.62 -17.53 9.04
C GLU A 129 11.32 -16.16 9.66
N ASP A 130 11.93 -15.11 9.13
CA ASP A 130 11.80 -13.74 9.63
C ASP A 130 10.58 -13.01 9.08
N VAL A 131 10.30 -13.19 7.78
CA VAL A 131 9.31 -12.36 7.08
C VAL A 131 8.10 -13.11 6.57
N GLY A 132 8.07 -14.44 6.71
CA GLY A 132 6.99 -15.29 6.21
C GLY A 132 7.07 -15.48 4.69
N ARG A 133 6.16 -16.31 4.15
CA ARG A 133 6.10 -16.67 2.72
C ARG A 133 4.85 -16.15 2.02
N ARG A 134 3.80 -15.81 2.75
CA ARG A 134 2.52 -15.43 2.17
C ARG A 134 2.53 -13.98 1.70
N THR A 135 1.84 -13.73 0.61
CA THR A 135 1.58 -12.41 0.05
C THR A 135 0.21 -12.46 -0.58
N ASP A 136 -0.67 -11.54 -0.19
CA ASP A 136 -2.02 -11.39 -0.73
C ASP A 136 -2.11 -10.11 -1.58
N PHE A 137 -1.38 -9.07 -1.17
CA PHE A 137 -1.22 -7.80 -1.88
C PHE A 137 0.24 -7.46 -2.07
N TYR A 138 0.61 -7.02 -3.28
CA TYR A 138 1.95 -6.55 -3.58
C TYR A 138 1.90 -5.17 -4.23
N MET A 139 2.49 -4.16 -3.56
CA MET A 139 2.59 -2.81 -4.10
C MET A 139 3.91 -2.57 -4.81
N PHE A 140 3.83 -2.02 -6.02
CA PHE A 140 5.01 -1.70 -6.82
C PHE A 140 4.77 -0.51 -7.75
N PHE A 141 5.88 -0.05 -8.30
CA PHE A 141 6.03 0.82 -9.45
C PHE A 141 7.22 0.27 -10.27
N PRO A 142 7.46 0.71 -11.52
CA PRO A 142 8.36 0.01 -12.44
C PRO A 142 9.75 -0.32 -11.89
N GLU A 143 10.43 0.63 -11.24
CA GLU A 143 11.78 0.43 -10.68
C GLU A 143 11.80 -0.42 -9.40
N SER A 144 10.63 -0.70 -8.83
CA SER A 144 10.48 -1.54 -7.64
C SER A 144 9.70 -2.82 -7.93
N ALA A 145 9.54 -3.18 -9.20
CA ALA A 145 8.76 -4.32 -9.65
C ALA A 145 9.57 -5.64 -9.56
N HIS A 146 9.37 -6.41 -8.49
CA HIS A 146 9.96 -7.75 -8.32
C HIS A 146 8.93 -8.85 -8.56
N LEU A 147 8.26 -8.79 -9.72
CA LEU A 147 7.06 -9.59 -10.01
C LEU A 147 7.30 -11.10 -10.19
N TYR A 148 8.54 -11.52 -10.46
CA TYR A 148 8.87 -12.94 -10.66
C TYR A 148 8.44 -13.83 -9.50
N GLY A 149 8.51 -13.34 -8.26
CA GLY A 149 8.08 -14.09 -7.06
C GLY A 149 6.57 -14.26 -6.91
N PHE A 150 5.76 -13.67 -7.81
CA PHE A 150 4.31 -13.58 -7.72
C PHE A 150 3.57 -13.98 -9.00
N MET A 151 4.27 -14.45 -10.04
CA MET A 151 3.66 -14.79 -11.33
C MET A 151 2.65 -15.95 -11.20
N ASP A 152 3.01 -16.99 -10.45
CA ASP A 152 2.17 -18.19 -10.25
C ASP A 152 1.28 -18.12 -9.00
N LYS A 153 1.16 -16.92 -8.39
CA LYS A 153 0.39 -16.72 -7.15
C LYS A 153 -0.81 -15.84 -7.41
N ASN A 154 -1.92 -16.12 -6.71
CA ASN A 154 -3.11 -15.27 -6.69
C ASN A 154 -2.88 -14.02 -5.83
N VAL A 155 -1.98 -13.13 -6.27
CA VAL A 155 -1.61 -11.88 -5.59
C VAL A 155 -2.28 -10.71 -6.29
N THR A 156 -2.98 -9.87 -5.52
CA THR A 156 -3.49 -8.60 -6.03
C THR A 156 -2.34 -7.60 -6.17
N LEU A 157 -2.23 -7.01 -7.36
CA LEU A 157 -1.16 -6.11 -7.77
C LEU A 157 -1.59 -4.67 -7.53
N LEU A 158 -1.04 -4.04 -6.49
CA LEU A 158 -1.27 -2.63 -6.18
C LEU A 158 -0.26 -1.77 -6.94
N TYR A 159 -0.73 -0.87 -7.79
CA TYR A 159 0.12 -0.10 -8.69
C TYR A 159 -0.05 1.40 -8.46
N THR A 160 1.07 2.12 -8.49
CA THR A 160 1.09 3.57 -8.39
C THR A 160 1.96 4.18 -9.48
N MET A 161 1.58 5.38 -9.90
CA MET A 161 2.28 6.15 -10.92
C MET A 161 2.90 7.38 -10.26
N TYR A 162 4.22 7.44 -10.23
CA TYR A 162 5.01 8.52 -9.66
C TYR A 162 5.59 9.46 -10.71
N LYS A 163 5.59 9.06 -11.99
CA LYS A 163 6.10 9.80 -13.15
C LYS A 163 5.48 9.26 -14.44
N THR A 164 5.59 9.99 -15.54
CA THR A 164 4.97 9.67 -16.84
C THR A 164 5.32 8.27 -17.34
N PHE A 165 6.56 7.81 -17.15
CA PHE A 165 6.95 6.44 -17.51
C PHE A 165 6.11 5.36 -16.80
N ASP A 166 5.62 5.63 -15.60
CA ASP A 166 4.76 4.68 -14.87
C ASP A 166 3.37 4.59 -15.51
N VAL A 167 2.88 5.68 -16.11
CA VAL A 167 1.63 5.65 -16.88
C VAL A 167 1.80 4.80 -18.14
N GLU A 168 2.93 4.95 -18.83
CA GLU A 168 3.28 4.11 -19.98
C GLU A 168 3.40 2.63 -19.59
N TYR A 169 4.04 2.35 -18.44
CA TYR A 169 4.17 0.99 -17.93
C TYR A 169 2.81 0.38 -17.57
N ALA A 170 1.87 1.14 -17.00
CA ALA A 170 0.50 0.67 -16.80
C ALA A 170 -0.17 0.32 -18.14
N ALA A 171 0.05 1.10 -19.20
CA ALA A 171 -0.44 0.80 -20.53
C ALA A 171 0.20 -0.49 -21.11
N GLU A 172 1.47 -0.78 -20.80
CA GLU A 172 2.14 -2.04 -21.15
C GLU A 172 1.56 -3.24 -20.40
N ILE A 173 1.24 -3.10 -19.10
CA ILE A 173 0.53 -4.14 -18.33
C ILE A 173 -0.81 -4.43 -18.98
N LEU A 174 -1.60 -3.38 -19.24
CA LEU A 174 -2.94 -3.47 -19.82
C LEU A 174 -2.93 -3.90 -21.30
N ASN A 175 -1.77 -4.12 -21.90
CA ASN A 175 -1.59 -4.47 -23.31
C ASN A 175 -2.24 -3.45 -24.28
N ILE A 176 -2.25 -2.18 -23.91
CA ILE A 176 -2.73 -1.07 -24.77
C ILE A 176 -1.73 -0.84 -25.90
N ASN A 177 -0.43 -0.84 -25.58
CA ASN A 177 0.63 -0.75 -26.58
C ASN A 177 1.06 -2.15 -27.04
N ARG A 178 0.63 -2.56 -28.24
CA ARG A 178 0.92 -3.91 -28.79
C ARG A 178 2.40 -4.20 -28.99
N GLN A 179 3.25 -3.18 -29.08
CA GLN A 179 4.70 -3.34 -29.29
C GLN A 179 5.48 -3.62 -28.01
N ARG A 180 4.94 -3.26 -26.84
CA ARG A 180 5.56 -3.50 -25.53
C ARG A 180 4.54 -4.15 -24.59
N LYS A 181 4.61 -5.47 -24.49
CA LYS A 181 3.77 -6.25 -23.56
C LYS A 181 4.54 -6.52 -22.27
N SER A 182 3.97 -6.17 -21.13
CA SER A 182 4.47 -6.70 -19.86
C SER A 182 3.98 -8.14 -19.70
N GLN A 183 4.86 -9.12 -19.92
CA GLN A 183 4.54 -10.54 -19.70
C GLN A 183 4.48 -10.91 -18.21
N LYS A 184 4.73 -9.96 -17.30
CA LYS A 184 5.00 -10.22 -15.88
C LYS A 184 3.84 -9.89 -14.94
N ALA A 185 2.87 -9.10 -15.38
CA ALA A 185 1.73 -8.67 -14.58
C ALA A 185 0.43 -9.01 -15.30
N ASP A 186 -0.47 -9.68 -14.58
CA ASP A 186 -1.81 -9.97 -15.05
C ASP A 186 -2.73 -8.74 -14.86
N PRO A 187 -3.32 -8.20 -15.94
CA PRO A 187 -4.25 -7.07 -15.87
C PRO A 187 -5.44 -7.28 -14.95
N GLU A 188 -5.92 -8.52 -14.79
CA GLU A 188 -7.11 -8.80 -13.96
C GLU A 188 -6.81 -8.64 -12.47
N ARG A 189 -5.54 -8.75 -12.08
CA ARG A 189 -5.07 -8.60 -10.70
C ARG A 189 -4.69 -7.16 -10.37
N LEU A 190 -4.72 -6.24 -11.34
CA LEU A 190 -4.23 -4.88 -11.20
C LEU A 190 -5.23 -3.96 -10.49
N LYS A 191 -4.72 -3.22 -9.51
CA LYS A 191 -5.40 -2.13 -8.78
C LYS A 191 -4.53 -0.89 -8.81
N ILE A 192 -4.98 0.16 -9.51
CA ILE A 192 -4.25 1.42 -9.56
C ILE A 192 -4.73 2.33 -8.43
N ILE A 193 -3.82 2.83 -7.59
CA ILE A 193 -4.18 3.66 -6.44
C ILE A 193 -4.78 5.00 -6.91
N HIS A 194 -5.86 5.43 -6.25
CA HIS A 194 -6.54 6.67 -6.58
C HIS A 194 -5.72 7.90 -6.14
N PRO A 195 -5.53 8.93 -6.99
CA PRO A 195 -4.78 10.14 -6.63
C PRO A 195 -5.33 10.88 -5.40
N ASP A 196 -6.65 10.93 -5.24
CA ASP A 196 -7.28 11.50 -4.03
C ASP A 196 -6.92 10.75 -2.75
N PHE A 197 -6.69 9.43 -2.82
CA PHE A 197 -6.22 8.67 -1.68
C PHE A 197 -4.80 9.07 -1.31
N PHE A 198 -3.92 9.28 -2.31
CA PHE A 198 -2.58 9.85 -2.09
C PHE A 198 -2.66 11.22 -1.42
N ARG A 199 -3.48 12.13 -1.94
CA ARG A 199 -3.67 13.48 -1.37
C ARG A 199 -4.18 13.41 0.06
N TYR A 200 -5.14 12.54 0.32
CA TYR A 200 -5.69 12.31 1.65
C TYR A 200 -4.63 11.83 2.65
N VAL A 201 -3.86 10.79 2.31
CA VAL A 201 -2.79 10.28 3.18
C VAL A 201 -1.76 11.38 3.43
N PHE A 202 -1.33 12.06 2.37
CA PHE A 202 -0.30 13.09 2.44
C PHE A 202 -0.72 14.29 3.30
N ALA A 203 -1.94 14.79 3.13
CA ALA A 203 -2.42 15.97 3.84
C ALA A 203 -2.92 15.66 5.26
N LYS A 204 -3.57 14.52 5.50
CA LYS A 204 -4.20 14.21 6.80
C LYS A 204 -3.28 13.50 7.78
N PHE A 205 -2.29 12.76 7.29
CA PHE A 205 -1.42 11.92 8.14
C PHE A 205 0.05 12.30 8.07
N LEU A 206 0.49 13.02 7.02
CA LEU A 206 1.91 13.34 6.79
C LEU A 206 2.20 14.84 6.70
N ASP A 207 1.27 15.68 7.17
CA ASP A 207 1.39 17.15 7.27
C ASP A 207 1.76 17.89 5.95
N ALA A 208 1.74 17.21 4.80
CA ALA A 208 2.19 17.74 3.51
C ALA A 208 3.60 18.37 3.52
N LYS A 209 4.55 17.84 4.31
CA LYS A 209 5.89 18.44 4.52
C LYS A 209 6.98 18.00 3.54
N SER A 210 6.78 16.92 2.78
CA SER A 210 7.73 16.40 1.77
C SER A 210 7.22 16.58 0.35
N MET A 211 7.90 16.04 -0.68
CA MET A 211 7.30 16.03 -2.03
C MET A 211 6.15 15.01 -2.14
N LYS A 212 6.28 13.83 -1.52
CA LYS A 212 5.26 12.77 -1.53
C LYS A 212 5.45 11.72 -0.42
N PRO A 213 4.40 10.95 -0.06
CA PRO A 213 4.53 9.79 0.83
C PRO A 213 5.41 8.68 0.22
N THR A 214 6.06 7.87 1.06
CA THR A 214 6.67 6.62 0.59
C THR A 214 5.60 5.61 0.16
N THR A 215 5.97 4.66 -0.70
CA THR A 215 5.15 3.47 -1.02
C THR A 215 4.69 2.77 0.27
N GLY A 216 5.60 2.65 1.26
CA GLY A 216 5.30 2.04 2.55
C GLY A 216 4.16 2.73 3.28
N ALA A 217 4.18 4.06 3.32
CA ALA A 217 3.11 4.81 3.97
C ALA A 217 1.76 4.60 3.30
N VAL A 218 1.73 4.56 1.98
CA VAL A 218 0.48 4.30 1.23
C VAL A 218 -0.04 2.90 1.47
N VAL A 219 0.82 1.85 1.49
CA VAL A 219 0.39 0.47 1.79
C VAL A 219 -0.18 0.36 3.19
N VAL A 220 0.46 0.97 4.20
CA VAL A 220 -0.04 0.95 5.58
C VAL A 220 -1.43 1.57 5.64
N MET A 221 -1.61 2.74 5.01
CA MET A 221 -2.91 3.40 5.00
C MET A 221 -3.96 2.63 4.19
N LEU A 222 -3.58 1.96 3.10
CA LEU A 222 -4.51 1.05 2.40
C LEU A 222 -4.99 -0.07 3.32
N ALA A 223 -4.08 -0.71 4.07
CA ALA A 223 -4.45 -1.75 5.02
C ALA A 223 -5.37 -1.20 6.13
N VAL A 224 -5.10 0.00 6.64
CA VAL A 224 -5.98 0.69 7.62
C VAL A 224 -7.40 0.89 7.08
N HIS A 225 -7.56 1.12 5.76
CA HIS A 225 -8.87 1.29 5.14
C HIS A 225 -9.55 -0.03 4.71
N LEU A 226 -8.81 -1.13 4.60
CA LEU A 226 -9.31 -2.42 4.11
C LEU A 226 -9.56 -3.44 5.24
N CYS A 227 -8.89 -3.27 6.38
CA CYS A 227 -8.80 -4.27 7.44
C CYS A 227 -9.43 -3.78 8.75
N ASP A 228 -9.79 -4.72 9.62
CA ASP A 228 -10.33 -4.41 10.94
C ASP A 228 -9.21 -4.25 11.98
N SER A 229 -8.06 -4.90 11.79
CA SER A 229 -6.82 -4.69 12.55
C SER A 229 -5.58 -4.78 11.66
N VAL A 230 -4.54 -4.02 12.00
CA VAL A 230 -3.30 -3.95 11.20
C VAL A 230 -2.08 -4.06 12.12
N THR A 231 -1.16 -4.96 11.79
CA THR A 231 0.22 -4.91 12.29
C THR A 231 1.16 -4.50 11.17
N ILE A 232 2.09 -3.59 11.46
CA ILE A 232 3.19 -3.23 10.56
C ILE A 232 4.52 -3.83 11.04
N TYR A 233 5.29 -4.38 10.10
CA TYR A 233 6.57 -5.06 10.31
C TYR A 233 7.65 -4.45 9.41
N GLY A 234 8.87 -4.25 9.91
CA GLY A 234 9.97 -3.76 9.07
C GLY A 234 9.86 -2.27 8.70
N PHE A 235 9.17 -1.47 9.51
CA PHE A 235 9.02 -0.01 9.34
C PHE A 235 9.86 0.78 10.36
N GLY A 236 10.00 2.09 10.12
CA GLY A 236 10.62 3.04 11.04
C GLY A 236 12.15 3.19 10.92
N TYR A 237 12.83 2.27 10.24
CA TYR A 237 14.29 2.33 9.99
C TYR A 237 15.12 2.65 11.23
N ASP A 238 15.01 1.80 12.25
CA ASP A 238 15.82 1.92 13.46
C ASP A 238 17.32 1.75 13.11
N PRO A 239 18.18 2.72 13.45
CA PRO A 239 19.60 2.73 13.09
C PRO A 239 20.42 1.60 13.75
N LYS A 240 19.85 0.87 14.73
CA LYS A 240 20.44 -0.35 15.30
C LYS A 240 20.49 -1.51 14.30
N PHE A 241 19.71 -1.45 13.23
CA PHE A 241 19.62 -2.50 12.21
C PHE A 241 20.09 -1.99 10.84
N SER A 242 20.42 -2.93 9.93
CA SER A 242 20.74 -2.60 8.54
C SER A 242 19.56 -1.92 7.84
N MET A 243 19.81 -1.27 6.71
CA MET A 243 18.78 -0.63 5.89
C MET A 243 17.67 -1.62 5.52
N HIS A 244 18.03 -2.82 5.06
CA HIS A 244 17.09 -3.89 4.73
C HIS A 244 17.43 -5.22 5.39
N TYR A 245 16.42 -6.06 5.55
CA TYR A 245 16.59 -7.39 6.18
C TYR A 245 17.34 -8.39 5.31
N TYR A 246 17.45 -8.10 4.01
CA TYR A 246 18.14 -8.93 3.02
C TYR A 246 19.53 -8.40 2.67
N ASP A 247 20.00 -7.33 3.31
CA ASP A 247 21.36 -6.84 3.08
C ASP A 247 22.39 -7.91 3.49
N SER A 248 23.39 -8.15 2.63
CA SER A 248 24.46 -9.12 2.90
C SER A 248 25.50 -8.62 3.91
N ALA A 249 25.60 -7.30 4.08
CA ALA A 249 26.44 -6.61 5.06
C ALA A 249 25.66 -5.44 5.67
N PHE A 250 26.08 -4.95 6.84
CA PHE A 250 25.39 -3.84 7.49
C PHE A 250 25.48 -2.56 6.65
N ILE A 251 24.33 -2.07 6.21
CA ILE A 251 24.20 -0.79 5.51
C ILE A 251 23.59 0.21 6.47
N LYS A 252 24.41 1.16 6.94
CA LYS A 252 23.92 2.29 7.72
C LYS A 252 23.01 3.14 6.85
N ARG A 253 21.78 3.41 7.31
CA ARG A 253 20.96 4.44 6.70
C ARG A 253 21.67 5.78 6.83
N THR A 254 22.11 6.34 5.71
CA THR A 254 22.56 7.73 5.71
C THR A 254 21.31 8.61 5.69
N TYR A 255 21.25 9.62 6.58
CA TYR A 255 20.16 10.60 6.67
C TYR A 255 20.14 11.55 5.47
N ARG A 256 20.50 11.09 4.27
CA ARG A 256 20.10 11.78 3.05
C ARG A 256 18.59 11.62 2.96
N SER A 257 17.88 12.49 3.67
CA SER A 257 16.52 12.88 3.31
C SER A 257 16.61 13.24 1.83
N THR A 258 16.20 12.31 0.98
CA THR A 258 15.85 12.69 -0.36
C THR A 258 14.66 13.60 -0.13
N TRP A 259 14.75 14.88 -0.54
CA TRP A 259 13.66 15.86 -0.43
C TRP A 259 12.30 15.31 -0.87
N THR A 260 12.32 14.24 -1.68
CA THR A 260 11.22 13.35 -2.02
C THR A 260 10.34 12.91 -0.83
N HIS A 261 10.91 12.42 0.28
CA HIS A 261 10.16 11.78 1.37
C HIS A 261 10.65 12.22 2.76
N ASP A 262 9.72 12.52 3.68
CA ASP A 262 10.02 12.78 5.09
C ASP A 262 9.82 11.50 5.92
N VAL A 263 10.85 10.64 5.91
CA VAL A 263 10.81 9.35 6.61
C VAL A 263 10.75 9.50 8.13
N GLU A 264 11.23 10.63 8.67
CA GLU A 264 11.16 10.88 10.12
C GLU A 264 9.74 11.24 10.53
N ASN A 265 9.02 12.02 9.71
CA ASN A 265 7.59 12.25 9.91
C ASN A 265 6.78 10.96 9.77
N GLU A 266 7.10 10.10 8.79
CA GLU A 266 6.46 8.78 8.69
C GLU A 266 6.72 7.91 9.93
N LYS A 267 7.93 7.94 10.48
CA LYS A 267 8.24 7.23 11.73
C LYS A 267 7.39 7.73 12.91
N LYS A 268 7.27 9.05 13.07
CA LYS A 268 6.39 9.67 14.07
C LYS A 268 4.93 9.29 13.87
N LEU A 269 4.48 9.20 12.62
CA LEU A 269 3.14 8.72 12.29
C LEU A 269 2.94 7.27 12.76
N TRP A 270 3.90 6.36 12.55
CA TRP A 270 3.80 4.98 13.03
C TRP A 270 3.66 4.88 14.55
N ASP A 271 4.43 5.68 15.28
CA ASP A 271 4.33 5.76 16.74
C ASP A 271 2.97 6.30 17.18
N THR A 272 2.47 7.34 16.51
CA THR A 272 1.16 7.95 16.82
C THR A 272 0.03 6.96 16.55
N LEU A 273 0.00 6.34 15.36
CA LEU A 273 -1.00 5.33 15.02
C LEU A 273 -0.97 4.13 15.97
N HIS A 274 0.20 3.77 16.47
CA HIS A 274 0.33 2.71 17.47
C HIS A 274 -0.29 3.11 18.81
N ASN A 275 0.04 4.29 19.31
CA ASN A 275 -0.48 4.81 20.57
C ASN A 275 -1.99 5.05 20.54
N GLU A 276 -2.53 5.44 19.39
CA GLU A 276 -3.98 5.61 19.13
C GLU A 276 -4.70 4.26 18.92
N GLY A 277 -3.98 3.14 18.94
CA GLY A 277 -4.54 1.79 18.77
C GLY A 277 -4.98 1.46 17.34
N VAL A 278 -4.61 2.29 16.35
CA VAL A 278 -4.95 2.09 14.92
C VAL A 278 -4.15 0.94 14.32
N ILE A 279 -2.89 0.82 14.71
CA ILE A 279 -2.00 -0.25 14.27
C ILE A 279 -1.24 -0.84 15.46
N ARG A 280 -0.72 -2.05 15.28
CA ARG A 280 0.39 -2.56 16.10
C ARG A 280 1.70 -2.31 15.35
N PHE A 281 2.62 -1.57 15.95
CA PHE A 281 3.94 -1.31 15.36
C PHE A 281 4.96 -2.30 15.92
N PHE A 282 5.38 -3.28 15.12
CA PHE A 282 6.40 -4.24 15.52
C PHE A 282 7.74 -3.55 15.78
N LYS A 283 8.25 -3.71 17.00
CA LYS A 283 9.57 -3.26 17.45
C LYS A 283 10.26 -4.37 18.21
N ARG A 284 11.59 -4.36 18.20
CA ARG A 284 12.44 -5.24 19.00
C ARG A 284 13.81 -4.61 19.17
N ASP A 285 14.60 -5.20 20.06
CA ASP A 285 16.03 -4.91 20.19
C ASP A 285 16.90 -5.89 19.41
N VAL A 286 18.18 -5.54 19.33
CA VAL A 286 19.23 -6.42 18.79
C VAL A 286 19.37 -7.58 19.78
N VAL A 287 19.27 -8.81 19.26
CA VAL A 287 19.45 -10.05 20.02
C VAL A 287 20.89 -10.50 19.85
#